data_AF-A0A7X8FZU8-F1
#
_entry.id   AF-A0A7X8FZU8-F1
#
_cell.length_a   1.000
_cell.length_b   1.000
_cell.length_c   1.000
_cell.angle_alpha   90.00
_cell.angle_beta   90.00
_cell.angle_gamma   90.00
#
_symmetry.space_group_name_H-M   'P 1'
#
loop_
_entity.id
_entity.type
_entity.pdbx_description
1 polymer ?
#
loop_
_entity_poly.entity_id
_entity_poly.type
_entity_poly.pdbx_seq_one_letter_code
_entity_poly.pdbx_strand_id
1 'polypeptide(L)'
;MKKNILLLFIMFSTVIFSRPFENIEILEKKIFGFTLESNGNYYDRLEILEKKIFGKTSSEQDVIRIEKIKHFIYLDSDYYAPIRKIENIEENLFENLSNNIDIITRVDKIEEKLFSKIENSKPLMERIDICFDYLMLKNDNFKEKQLIKNTIEKLVIKGEKLKKTKKNKEVTFIVTKGYKNIVKKGDIIRGKVIKVENVIRFKNRKIDVSLYEIKNSYGDIIKIEKTIETRENDVNKEIIIEDIPIIKELNNE
;
A
#
# COMPACT_ATOMS: atom_id res chain seq x y z
N MET A 1 61.98 3.57 -25.43
CA MET A 1 61.11 4.65 -25.93
C MET A 1 59.78 4.04 -26.34
N LYS A 2 58.70 4.53 -25.70
CA LYS A 2 57.34 3.96 -25.70
C LYS A 2 56.62 4.24 -27.03
N LYS A 3 56.03 3.23 -27.66
CA LYS A 3 54.91 3.38 -28.59
C LYS A 3 53.97 2.17 -28.47
N ASN A 4 52.67 2.46 -28.60
CA ASN A 4 51.52 1.57 -28.77
C ASN A 4 50.78 1.17 -27.47
N ILE A 5 49.92 2.06 -27.00
CA ILE A 5 48.69 1.67 -26.30
C ILE A 5 47.51 2.20 -27.12
N LEU A 6 46.96 1.25 -27.89
CA LEU A 6 45.55 1.04 -28.22
C LEU A 6 44.58 2.10 -27.66
N LEU A 7 44.11 3.02 -28.52
CA LEU A 7 42.95 3.86 -28.25
C LEU A 7 41.69 3.05 -28.62
N LEU A 8 41.17 2.29 -27.66
CA LEU A 8 39.94 1.51 -27.81
C LEU A 8 38.81 2.20 -27.04
N PHE A 9 37.73 2.49 -27.76
CA PHE A 9 36.34 2.57 -27.29
C PHE A 9 36.04 3.42 -26.06
N ILE A 10 35.61 4.66 -26.29
CA ILE A 10 34.46 5.22 -25.58
C ILE A 10 33.58 5.95 -26.61
N MET A 11 32.93 5.17 -27.48
CA MET A 11 31.57 5.53 -27.93
C MET A 11 30.70 5.30 -26.70
N PHE A 12 30.57 6.32 -25.84
CA PHE A 12 29.53 6.33 -24.83
C PHE A 12 28.23 6.29 -25.60
N SER A 13 27.63 5.10 -25.60
CA SER A 13 26.30 4.86 -26.06
C SER A 13 25.39 5.92 -25.43
N THR A 14 24.87 6.83 -26.25
CA THR A 14 23.54 7.36 -26.00
C THR A 14 22.63 6.15 -26.11
N VAL A 15 22.51 5.38 -25.02
CA VAL A 15 21.36 4.51 -24.85
C VAL A 15 20.21 5.50 -24.71
N ILE A 16 19.63 5.85 -25.86
CA ILE A 16 18.28 6.36 -25.96
C ILE A 16 17.45 5.21 -25.38
N PHE A 17 17.26 5.23 -24.07
CA PHE A 17 16.27 4.40 -23.41
C PHE A 17 14.91 5.00 -23.79
N SER A 18 14.49 4.79 -25.05
CA SER A 18 13.08 4.88 -25.40
C SER A 18 12.42 3.61 -24.86
N ARG A 19 12.34 3.48 -23.54
CA ARG A 19 11.20 2.74 -22.99
C ARG A 19 9.99 3.60 -23.33
N PRO A 20 8.97 3.08 -24.02
CA PRO A 20 7.73 3.81 -24.13
C PRO A 20 7.30 4.06 -22.69
N PHE A 21 7.34 5.32 -22.26
CA PHE A 21 6.65 5.73 -21.05
C PHE A 21 5.25 5.14 -21.17
N GLU A 22 4.85 4.38 -20.17
CA GLU A 22 3.51 3.80 -20.11
C GLU A 22 2.49 4.84 -20.57
N ASN A 23 1.61 4.44 -21.50
CA ASN A 23 0.87 5.37 -22.33
C ASN A 23 0.02 6.31 -21.45
N ILE A 24 0.43 7.58 -21.35
CA ILE A 24 -0.23 8.62 -20.56
C ILE A 24 -1.74 8.70 -20.88
N GLU A 25 -2.13 8.34 -22.12
CA GLU A 25 -3.52 8.21 -22.55
C GLU A 25 -4.35 7.24 -21.70
N ILE A 26 -3.75 6.17 -21.19
CA ILE A 26 -4.43 5.21 -20.30
C ILE A 26 -4.74 5.89 -18.96
N LEU A 27 -3.78 6.64 -18.41
CA LEU A 27 -3.97 7.40 -17.17
C LEU A 27 -5.04 8.49 -17.37
N GLU A 28 -4.98 9.21 -18.49
CA GLU A 28 -5.96 10.22 -18.87
C GLU A 28 -7.37 9.64 -18.98
N LYS A 29 -7.54 8.54 -19.71
CA LYS A 29 -8.84 7.85 -19.82
C LYS A 29 -9.34 7.38 -18.45
N LYS A 30 -8.46 6.93 -17.58
CA LYS A 30 -8.85 6.46 -16.24
C LYS A 30 -9.27 7.61 -15.33
N ILE A 31 -8.61 8.77 -15.44
CA ILE A 31 -8.87 9.96 -14.61
C ILE A 31 -10.05 10.78 -15.14
N PHE A 32 -10.04 11.08 -16.44
CA PHE A 32 -10.96 12.00 -17.13
C PHE A 32 -12.03 11.31 -17.99
N GLY A 33 -11.82 10.05 -18.37
CA GLY A 33 -12.68 9.35 -19.33
C GLY A 33 -12.32 9.57 -20.80
N PHE A 34 -11.35 10.44 -21.10
CA PHE A 34 -10.90 10.77 -22.46
C PHE A 34 -9.39 11.08 -22.47
N THR A 35 -8.80 11.23 -23.67
CA THR A 35 -7.38 11.61 -23.83
C THR A 35 -7.21 13.12 -23.99
N LEU A 36 -6.10 13.64 -23.51
CA LEU A 36 -5.73 15.07 -23.58
C LEU A 36 -4.86 15.38 -24.81
N GLU A 37 -4.97 14.59 -25.88
CA GLU A 37 -4.11 14.73 -27.07
C GLU A 37 -4.16 16.12 -27.71
N SER A 38 -5.29 16.81 -27.63
CA SER A 38 -5.46 18.18 -28.15
C SER A 38 -4.95 19.26 -27.20
N ASN A 39 -4.50 18.91 -25.99
CA ASN A 39 -4.09 19.84 -24.94
C ASN A 39 -2.59 20.10 -24.88
N GLY A 40 -1.82 19.61 -25.85
CA GLY A 40 -0.40 19.92 -25.99
C GLY A 40 0.49 18.69 -26.09
N ASN A 41 1.77 18.90 -25.85
CA ASN A 41 2.75 17.82 -25.88
C ASN A 41 2.63 16.94 -24.61
N TYR A 42 3.44 15.88 -24.54
CA TYR A 42 3.47 14.96 -23.40
C TYR A 42 3.60 15.68 -22.04
N TYR A 43 4.47 16.69 -21.95
CA TYR A 43 4.74 17.42 -20.71
C TYR A 43 3.54 18.28 -20.30
N ASP A 44 2.92 18.98 -21.24
CA ASP A 44 1.73 19.79 -20.99
C ASP A 44 0.59 18.91 -20.43
N ARG A 45 0.40 17.73 -21.04
CA ARG A 45 -0.61 16.75 -20.63
C ARG A 45 -0.32 16.18 -19.24
N LEU A 46 0.94 15.86 -18.95
CA LEU A 46 1.38 15.40 -17.64
C LEU A 46 1.14 16.48 -16.56
N GLU A 47 1.43 17.74 -16.86
CA GLU A 47 1.14 18.84 -15.94
C GLU A 47 -0.35 19.00 -15.66
N ILE A 48 -1.20 18.86 -16.68
CA ILE A 48 -2.66 18.94 -16.51
C ILE A 48 -3.15 17.81 -15.59
N LEU A 49 -2.66 16.59 -15.80
CA LEU A 49 -2.95 15.46 -14.91
C LEU A 49 -2.52 15.75 -13.47
N GLU A 50 -1.29 16.18 -13.24
CA GLU A 50 -0.78 16.46 -11.90
C GLU A 50 -1.53 17.60 -11.22
N LYS A 51 -1.79 18.71 -11.92
CA LYS A 51 -2.61 19.82 -11.39
C LYS A 51 -4.01 19.34 -11.05
N LYS A 52 -4.62 18.48 -11.86
CA LYS A 52 -5.96 17.97 -11.57
C LYS A 52 -5.98 17.04 -10.36
N ILE A 53 -5.00 16.16 -10.23
CA ILE A 53 -4.95 15.17 -9.15
C ILE A 53 -4.47 15.79 -7.85
N PHE A 54 -3.33 16.50 -7.89
CA PHE A 54 -2.58 16.97 -6.73
C PHE A 54 -2.62 18.47 -6.51
N GLY A 55 -3.18 19.26 -7.44
CA GLY A 55 -3.26 20.72 -7.34
C GLY A 55 -1.97 21.45 -7.71
N LYS A 56 -0.90 20.72 -8.04
CA LYS A 56 0.41 21.26 -8.37
C LYS A 56 1.15 20.35 -9.35
N THR A 57 2.07 20.95 -10.09
CA THR A 57 3.04 20.25 -10.93
C THR A 57 4.28 19.89 -10.09
N SER A 58 4.83 18.70 -10.28
CA SER A 58 6.10 18.31 -9.65
C SER A 58 7.29 18.79 -10.47
N SER A 59 8.38 19.15 -9.80
CA SER A 59 9.68 19.47 -10.43
C SER A 59 10.60 18.25 -10.59
N GLU A 60 10.10 17.04 -10.29
CA GLU A 60 10.86 15.80 -10.40
C GLU A 60 10.97 15.30 -11.85
N GLN A 61 11.75 14.25 -12.05
CA GLN A 61 11.84 13.56 -13.34
C GLN A 61 10.49 12.91 -13.72
N ASP A 62 10.16 12.91 -15.01
CA ASP A 62 8.84 12.46 -15.50
C ASP A 62 8.50 11.01 -15.14
N VAL A 63 9.51 10.15 -15.05
CA VAL A 63 9.33 8.76 -14.60
C VAL A 63 8.72 8.73 -13.19
N ILE A 64 9.23 9.54 -12.27
CA ILE A 64 8.76 9.64 -10.89
C ILE A 64 7.35 10.25 -10.85
N ARG A 65 7.11 11.28 -11.68
CA ARG A 65 5.82 11.95 -11.81
C ARG A 65 4.72 10.98 -12.25
N ILE A 66 5.00 10.19 -13.28
CA ILE A 66 4.11 9.15 -13.80
C ILE A 66 3.89 8.04 -12.76
N GLU A 67 4.93 7.57 -12.08
CA GLU A 67 4.78 6.56 -11.02
C GLU A 67 3.90 7.05 -9.87
N LYS A 68 3.99 8.33 -9.47
CA LYS A 68 3.07 8.92 -8.46
C LYS A 68 1.61 8.88 -8.91
N ILE A 69 1.34 9.17 -10.19
CA ILE A 69 -0.02 9.08 -10.74
C ILE A 69 -0.48 7.61 -10.78
N LYS A 70 0.39 6.67 -11.19
CA LYS A 70 0.04 5.24 -11.16
C LYS A 70 -0.23 4.74 -9.76
N HIS A 71 0.55 5.19 -8.77
CA HIS A 71 0.31 4.86 -7.37
C HIS A 71 -1.06 5.34 -6.91
N PHE A 72 -1.48 6.53 -7.33
CA PHE A 72 -2.83 7.04 -7.08
C PHE A 72 -3.91 6.14 -7.71
N ILE A 73 -3.71 5.66 -8.94
CA ILE A 73 -4.73 4.95 -9.73
C ILE A 73 -4.79 3.43 -9.43
N TYR A 74 -3.63 2.79 -9.32
CA TYR A 74 -3.49 1.33 -9.43
C TYR A 74 -2.86 0.65 -8.22
N LEU A 75 -2.22 1.38 -7.30
CA LEU A 75 -1.76 0.75 -6.06
C LEU A 75 -2.95 0.56 -5.12
N ASP A 76 -3.60 -0.59 -5.27
CA ASP A 76 -4.65 -1.11 -4.39
C ASP A 76 -4.10 -1.58 -3.03
N SER A 77 -2.78 -1.60 -2.83
CA SER A 77 -2.17 -2.24 -1.66
C SER A 77 -2.25 -1.41 -0.37
N ASP A 78 -2.66 -0.14 -0.45
CA ASP A 78 -2.85 0.71 0.73
C ASP A 78 -4.30 1.14 0.90
N TYR A 79 -4.83 0.92 2.09
CA TYR A 79 -6.15 1.42 2.51
C TYR A 79 -6.28 2.96 2.40
N TYR A 80 -5.14 3.67 2.43
CA TYR A 80 -5.04 5.11 2.24
C TYR A 80 -4.87 5.53 0.78
N ALA A 81 -4.78 4.57 -0.17
CA ALA A 81 -4.77 4.88 -1.58
C ALA A 81 -6.07 5.61 -1.94
N PRO A 82 -5.99 6.74 -2.65
CA PRO A 82 -7.15 7.57 -2.97
C PRO A 82 -8.24 6.80 -3.72
N ILE A 83 -7.86 5.89 -4.61
CA ILE A 83 -8.80 5.01 -5.32
C ILE A 83 -9.55 4.09 -4.36
N ARG A 84 -8.88 3.57 -3.33
CA ARG A 84 -9.50 2.73 -2.31
C ARG A 84 -10.44 3.50 -1.40
N LYS A 85 -10.13 4.77 -1.09
CA LYS A 85 -11.05 5.68 -0.40
C LYS A 85 -12.33 5.86 -1.20
N ILE A 86 -12.23 6.08 -2.52
CA ILE A 86 -13.39 6.19 -3.41
C ILE A 86 -14.23 4.91 -3.33
N GLU A 87 -13.63 3.74 -3.54
CA GLU A 87 -14.35 2.46 -3.49
C GLU A 87 -15.06 2.24 -2.16
N ASN A 88 -14.37 2.51 -1.04
CA ASN A 88 -14.94 2.40 0.30
C ASN A 88 -16.15 3.32 0.50
N ILE A 89 -16.06 4.56 0.01
CA ILE A 89 -17.16 5.52 0.05
C ILE A 89 -18.32 5.03 -0.82
N GLU A 90 -18.03 4.57 -2.03
CA GLU A 90 -19.08 4.08 -2.94
C GLU A 90 -19.77 2.82 -2.40
N GLU A 91 -19.04 1.86 -1.83
CA GLU A 91 -19.59 0.68 -1.12
C GLU A 91 -20.53 1.09 0.02
N ASN A 92 -20.30 2.25 0.63
CA ASN A 92 -21.16 2.78 1.69
C ASN A 92 -22.41 3.48 1.16
N LEU A 93 -22.28 4.21 0.05
CA LEU A 93 -23.31 5.11 -0.46
C LEU A 93 -24.21 4.52 -1.54
N PHE A 94 -23.71 3.53 -2.29
CA PHE A 94 -24.37 3.01 -3.49
C PHE A 94 -24.51 1.49 -3.41
N GLU A 95 -25.68 0.97 -3.79
CA GLU A 95 -25.94 -0.47 -3.84
C GLU A 95 -25.30 -1.15 -5.05
N ASN A 96 -25.06 -0.41 -6.14
CA ASN A 96 -24.45 -0.91 -7.37
C ASN A 96 -23.26 -0.03 -7.78
N LEU A 97 -22.06 -0.61 -7.76
CA LEU A 97 -20.83 0.04 -8.18
C LEU A 97 -20.67 -0.03 -9.70
N SER A 98 -20.54 1.13 -10.36
CA SER A 98 -20.17 1.17 -11.77
C SER A 98 -18.67 1.40 -11.90
N ASN A 99 -17.90 0.32 -11.83
CA ASN A 99 -16.43 0.37 -11.87
C ASN A 99 -15.85 0.76 -13.24
N ASN A 100 -16.70 0.93 -14.26
CA ASN A 100 -16.31 1.28 -15.62
C ASN A 100 -16.49 2.77 -15.95
N ILE A 101 -16.46 3.62 -14.92
CA ILE A 101 -16.55 5.08 -15.05
C ILE A 101 -15.20 5.67 -14.60
N ASP A 102 -14.81 6.79 -15.20
CA ASP A 102 -13.61 7.53 -14.83
C ASP A 102 -13.65 8.06 -13.39
N ILE A 103 -12.47 8.32 -12.83
CA ILE A 103 -12.32 8.67 -11.42
C ILE A 103 -12.97 10.01 -11.08
N ILE A 104 -12.91 11.00 -11.97
CA ILE A 104 -13.53 12.31 -11.73
C ILE A 104 -15.04 12.15 -11.61
N THR A 105 -15.69 11.49 -12.57
CA THR A 105 -17.14 11.29 -12.54
C THR A 105 -17.58 10.47 -11.32
N ARG A 106 -16.76 9.52 -10.85
CA ARG A 106 -17.03 8.79 -9.59
C ARG A 106 -17.05 9.74 -8.39
N VAL A 107 -16.06 10.60 -8.26
CA VAL A 107 -16.00 11.59 -7.17
C VAL A 107 -17.13 12.62 -7.27
N ASP A 108 -17.45 13.10 -8.48
CA ASP A 108 -18.59 14.01 -8.72
C ASP A 108 -19.90 13.41 -8.18
N LYS A 109 -20.16 12.12 -8.44
CA LYS A 109 -21.35 11.43 -7.92
C LYS A 109 -21.36 11.29 -6.41
N ILE A 110 -20.19 11.03 -5.80
CA ILE A 110 -20.05 10.98 -4.34
C ILE A 110 -20.38 12.33 -3.73
N GLU A 111 -19.77 13.41 -4.24
CA GLU A 111 -20.00 14.77 -3.75
C GLU A 111 -21.46 15.19 -3.89
N GLU A 112 -22.08 14.92 -5.04
CA GLU A 112 -23.49 15.19 -5.26
C GLU A 112 -24.37 14.42 -4.26
N LYS A 113 -24.01 13.17 -3.95
CA LYS A 113 -24.73 12.34 -2.98
C LYS A 113 -24.56 12.82 -1.53
N LEU A 114 -23.37 13.27 -1.15
CA LEU A 114 -23.05 13.68 0.22
C LEU A 114 -23.44 15.13 0.52
N PHE A 115 -23.28 16.01 -0.47
CA PHE A 115 -23.33 17.47 -0.29
C PHE A 115 -24.34 18.17 -1.21
N SER A 116 -24.92 17.46 -2.18
CA SER A 116 -25.80 18.05 -3.22
C SER A 116 -25.14 19.19 -4.01
N LYS A 117 -23.82 19.08 -4.18
CA LYS A 117 -22.99 19.96 -5.00
C LYS A 117 -21.69 19.27 -5.37
N ILE A 118 -21.07 19.72 -6.47
CA ILE A 118 -19.76 19.25 -6.95
C ILE A 118 -18.72 20.36 -6.72
N GLU A 119 -17.59 20.02 -6.09
CA GLU A 119 -16.50 20.95 -5.76
C GLU A 119 -15.35 20.84 -6.75
N ASN A 120 -15.61 21.17 -8.02
CA ASN A 120 -14.65 21.02 -9.11
C ASN A 120 -13.44 21.96 -9.07
N SER A 121 -13.47 22.98 -8.20
CA SER A 121 -12.40 23.97 -8.01
C SER A 121 -11.18 23.42 -7.26
N LYS A 122 -11.37 22.31 -6.54
CA LYS A 122 -10.34 21.67 -5.72
C LYS A 122 -9.63 20.54 -6.46
N PRO A 123 -8.38 20.23 -6.08
CA PRO A 123 -7.69 19.03 -6.55
C PRO A 123 -8.46 17.77 -6.20
N LEU A 124 -8.37 16.74 -7.05
CA LEU A 124 -9.08 15.48 -6.88
C LEU A 124 -8.77 14.80 -5.53
N MET A 125 -7.50 14.84 -5.11
CA MET A 125 -7.08 14.32 -3.81
C MET A 125 -7.84 14.96 -2.65
N GLU A 126 -7.90 16.30 -2.63
CA GLU A 126 -8.56 17.05 -1.55
C GLU A 126 -10.07 16.75 -1.53
N ARG A 127 -10.69 16.64 -2.71
CA ARG A 127 -12.10 16.28 -2.86
C ARG A 127 -12.40 14.90 -2.25
N ILE A 128 -11.57 13.91 -2.55
CA ILE A 128 -11.70 12.55 -1.99
C ILE A 128 -11.56 12.59 -0.47
N ASP A 129 -10.58 13.33 0.05
CA ASP A 129 -10.34 13.44 1.49
C ASP A 129 -11.53 14.10 2.20
N ILE A 130 -12.10 15.18 1.65
CA ILE A 130 -13.29 15.83 2.22
C ILE A 130 -14.48 14.88 2.30
N CYS A 131 -14.75 14.11 1.23
CA CYS A 131 -15.83 13.11 1.21
C CYS A 131 -15.60 12.02 2.26
N PHE A 132 -14.37 11.52 2.35
CA PHE A 132 -13.99 10.48 3.30
C PHE A 132 -14.14 10.95 4.74
N ASP A 133 -13.59 12.13 5.06
CA ASP A 133 -13.61 12.72 6.40
C ASP A 133 -15.04 13.05 6.84
N TYR A 134 -15.86 13.56 5.93
CA TYR A 134 -17.27 13.79 6.21
C TYR A 134 -17.98 12.51 6.67
N LEU A 135 -17.80 11.40 5.96
CA LEU A 135 -18.39 10.13 6.33
C LEU A 135 -17.80 9.56 7.63
N MET A 136 -16.51 9.71 7.86
CA MET A 136 -15.86 9.32 9.12
C MET A 136 -16.43 10.09 10.34
N LEU A 137 -16.84 11.34 10.15
CA LEU A 137 -17.40 12.19 11.20
C LEU A 137 -18.91 12.02 11.39
N LYS A 138 -19.66 11.69 10.32
CA LYS A 138 -21.13 11.73 10.32
C LYS A 138 -21.81 10.37 10.23
N ASN A 139 -21.09 9.31 9.89
CA ASN A 139 -21.66 7.99 9.70
C ASN A 139 -20.93 6.96 10.58
N ASP A 140 -21.49 6.66 11.75
CA ASP A 140 -20.91 5.70 12.71
C ASP A 140 -20.75 4.31 12.08
N ASN A 141 -21.69 3.86 11.25
CA ASN A 141 -21.58 2.58 10.53
C ASN A 141 -20.42 2.58 9.53
N PHE A 142 -20.19 3.71 8.83
CA PHE A 142 -19.04 3.85 7.95
C PHE A 142 -17.75 3.79 8.77
N LYS A 143 -17.68 4.58 9.84
CA LYS A 143 -16.55 4.62 10.76
C LYS A 143 -16.25 3.25 11.34
N GLU A 144 -17.23 2.50 11.82
CA GLU A 144 -17.05 1.13 12.33
C GLU A 144 -16.59 0.17 11.23
N LYS A 145 -17.24 0.16 10.06
CA LYS A 145 -16.81 -0.67 8.92
C LYS A 145 -15.37 -0.38 8.47
N GLN A 146 -14.95 0.89 8.58
CA GLN A 146 -13.58 1.31 8.27
C GLN A 146 -12.59 0.96 9.39
N LEU A 147 -12.96 1.16 10.66
CA LEU A 147 -12.16 0.76 11.82
C LEU A 147 -11.93 -0.77 11.85
N ILE A 148 -12.89 -1.56 11.40
CA ILE A 148 -12.81 -3.02 11.29
C ILE A 148 -11.80 -3.48 10.20
N LYS A 149 -11.35 -2.60 9.27
CA LYS A 149 -10.36 -2.95 8.22
C LYS A 149 -8.89 -2.67 8.58
N ASN A 150 -8.59 -2.07 9.75
CA ASN A 150 -7.20 -1.85 10.23
C ASN A 150 -6.65 -3.00 11.09
N THR A 151 -7.37 -4.10 11.16
CA THR A 151 -6.99 -5.28 11.93
C THR A 151 -7.13 -6.54 11.09
N ILE A 152 -6.11 -7.40 11.08
CA ILE A 152 -6.29 -8.78 10.63
C ILE A 152 -7.04 -9.50 11.76
N GLU A 153 -8.33 -9.78 11.54
CA GLU A 153 -9.21 -10.42 12.52
C GLU A 153 -8.59 -11.72 13.06
N LYS A 154 -8.02 -12.53 12.16
CA LYS A 154 -7.44 -13.83 12.51
C LYS A 154 -6.37 -14.25 11.51
N LEU A 155 -5.23 -14.66 12.05
CA LEU A 155 -4.12 -15.23 11.30
C LEU A 155 -3.64 -16.51 11.97
N VAL A 156 -3.29 -17.50 11.17
CA VAL A 156 -2.69 -18.76 11.66
C VAL A 156 -1.25 -18.82 11.17
N ILE A 157 -0.31 -18.93 12.10
CA ILE A 157 1.12 -18.82 11.82
C ILE A 157 1.90 -19.95 12.47
N LYS A 158 3.12 -20.22 11.98
CA LYS A 158 4.01 -21.24 12.50
C LYS A 158 5.43 -20.68 12.61
N GLY A 159 6.05 -20.79 13.78
CA GLY A 159 7.37 -20.18 14.02
C GLY A 159 8.50 -21.02 13.43
N GLU A 160 9.37 -20.45 12.60
CA GLU A 160 10.52 -21.19 12.04
C GLU A 160 11.75 -21.19 12.96
N LYS A 161 11.95 -20.10 13.70
CA LYS A 161 13.20 -19.81 14.43
C LYS A 161 12.96 -19.51 15.91
N LEU A 162 12.31 -20.43 16.64
CA LEU A 162 12.05 -20.28 18.08
C LEU A 162 13.02 -21.02 19.00
N LYS A 163 13.83 -21.95 18.49
CA LYS A 163 14.82 -22.71 19.29
C LYS A 163 16.06 -21.88 19.61
N LYS A 164 16.52 -21.96 20.87
CA LYS A 164 17.71 -21.30 21.41
C LYS A 164 17.69 -19.78 21.24
N THR A 165 16.50 -19.19 21.27
CA THR A 165 16.32 -17.74 21.08
C THR A 165 16.69 -16.98 22.36
N LYS A 166 17.13 -15.74 22.19
CA LYS A 166 17.53 -14.81 23.25
C LYS A 166 16.79 -13.50 23.04
N LYS A 167 16.70 -12.68 24.08
CA LYS A 167 16.15 -11.31 23.98
C LYS A 167 16.83 -10.54 22.84
N ASN A 168 16.06 -9.71 22.15
CA ASN A 168 16.43 -8.90 20.99
C ASN A 168 16.75 -9.67 19.70
N LYS A 169 16.68 -11.00 19.69
CA LYS A 169 16.88 -11.79 18.48
C LYS A 169 15.64 -11.73 17.58
N GLU A 170 15.87 -11.60 16.28
CA GLU A 170 14.82 -11.70 15.28
C GLU A 170 14.34 -13.12 15.09
N VAL A 171 13.04 -13.25 14.87
CA VAL A 171 12.35 -14.51 14.61
C VAL A 171 11.43 -14.36 13.42
N THR A 172 11.26 -15.46 12.69
CA THR A 172 10.36 -15.54 11.54
C THR A 172 9.25 -16.53 11.80
N PHE A 173 8.06 -16.20 11.32
CA PHE A 173 6.91 -17.09 11.27
C PHE A 173 6.41 -17.17 9.83
N ILE A 174 5.84 -18.30 9.47
CA ILE A 174 5.17 -18.50 8.20
C ILE A 174 3.65 -18.49 8.43
N VAL A 175 2.92 -17.77 7.58
CA VAL A 175 1.46 -17.84 7.50
C VAL A 175 1.04 -19.22 6.99
N THR A 176 0.30 -19.98 7.80
CA THR A 176 -0.21 -21.30 7.40
C THR A 176 -1.60 -21.23 6.79
N LYS A 177 -2.37 -20.18 7.11
CA LYS A 177 -3.67 -19.87 6.51
C LYS A 177 -3.74 -18.37 6.19
N GLY A 178 -3.95 -18.06 4.91
CA GLY A 178 -4.05 -16.68 4.43
C GLY A 178 -5.29 -15.93 4.94
N TYR A 179 -5.28 -14.61 4.75
CA TYR A 179 -6.36 -13.70 5.15
C TYR A 179 -6.65 -12.70 4.03
N LYS A 180 -7.92 -12.69 3.57
CA LYS A 180 -8.57 -11.70 2.68
C LYS A 180 -7.61 -10.87 1.81
N ASN A 181 -7.01 -11.43 0.75
CA ASN A 181 -6.12 -10.74 -0.20
C ASN A 181 -4.94 -9.93 0.40
N ILE A 182 -4.71 -9.99 1.72
CA ILE A 182 -3.68 -9.25 2.44
C ILE A 182 -2.43 -10.14 2.60
N VAL A 183 -2.66 -11.41 2.92
CA VAL A 183 -1.62 -12.42 3.15
C VAL A 183 -2.06 -13.79 2.63
N LYS A 184 -1.13 -14.51 2.00
CA LYS A 184 -1.30 -15.91 1.55
C LYS A 184 -0.55 -16.88 2.45
N LYS A 185 -0.92 -18.16 2.33
CA LYS A 185 -0.13 -19.26 2.90
C LYS A 185 1.29 -19.20 2.33
N GLY A 186 2.29 -19.24 3.21
CA GLY A 186 3.71 -19.13 2.85
C GLY A 186 4.31 -17.75 3.07
N ASP A 187 3.49 -16.72 3.28
CA ASP A 187 3.98 -15.36 3.57
C ASP A 187 4.71 -15.32 4.92
N ILE A 188 5.65 -14.38 5.05
CA ILE A 188 6.58 -14.33 6.17
C ILE A 188 6.21 -13.19 7.11
N ILE A 189 6.12 -13.50 8.40
CA ILE A 189 5.99 -12.50 9.47
C ILE A 189 7.30 -12.43 10.23
N ARG A 190 7.78 -11.21 10.44
CA ARG A 190 8.95 -10.92 11.26
C ARG A 190 8.54 -10.38 12.62
N GLY A 191 9.28 -10.83 13.62
CA GLY A 191 9.15 -10.33 14.98
C GLY A 191 10.49 -10.30 15.69
N LYS A 192 10.49 -9.65 16.85
CA LYS A 192 11.66 -9.54 17.72
C LYS A 192 11.30 -10.08 19.10
N VAL A 193 12.17 -10.92 19.65
CA VAL A 193 12.00 -11.40 21.02
C VAL A 193 12.22 -10.26 22.00
N ILE A 194 11.19 -9.93 22.78
CA ILE A 194 11.25 -8.87 23.79
C ILE A 194 11.50 -9.43 25.19
N LYS A 195 11.10 -10.68 25.44
CA LYS A 195 11.26 -11.35 26.75
C LYS A 195 11.56 -12.84 26.59
N VAL A 196 12.39 -13.38 27.47
CA VAL A 196 12.63 -14.82 27.61
C VAL A 196 12.60 -15.19 29.08
N GLU A 197 11.73 -16.12 29.46
CA GLU A 197 11.57 -16.58 30.84
C GLU A 197 11.89 -18.07 30.96
N ASN A 198 12.70 -18.41 31.96
CA ASN A 198 13.02 -19.79 32.27
C ASN A 198 11.88 -20.41 33.08
N VAL A 199 11.13 -21.32 32.46
CA VAL A 199 10.11 -22.11 33.17
C VAL A 199 10.78 -23.35 33.77
N ILE A 200 10.99 -23.31 35.09
CA ILE A 200 11.79 -24.27 35.87
C ILE A 200 11.35 -25.74 35.66
N ARG A 201 10.06 -25.98 35.41
CA ARG A 201 9.51 -27.34 35.33
C ARG A 201 9.71 -28.09 34.00
N PHE A 202 10.06 -27.44 32.88
CA PHE A 202 9.93 -28.11 31.56
C PHE A 202 11.06 -27.90 30.53
N LYS A 203 12.22 -27.32 30.87
CA LYS A 203 13.26 -26.93 29.88
C LYS A 203 12.66 -26.23 28.63
N ASN A 204 11.53 -25.55 28.80
CA ASN A 204 10.77 -24.93 27.73
C ASN A 204 10.56 -23.48 28.12
N ARG A 205 11.36 -22.61 27.51
CA ARG A 205 11.35 -21.20 27.85
C ARG A 205 10.12 -20.54 27.23
N LYS A 206 9.45 -19.71 28.03
CA LYS A 206 8.39 -18.81 27.54
C LYS A 206 9.07 -17.62 26.87
N ILE A 207 8.54 -17.22 25.72
CA ILE A 207 9.11 -16.20 24.85
C ILE A 207 7.99 -15.24 24.46
N ASP A 208 8.17 -13.96 24.76
CA ASP A 208 7.30 -12.92 24.25
C ASP A 208 7.94 -12.32 23.00
N VAL A 209 7.16 -12.23 21.94
CA VAL A 209 7.61 -11.76 20.62
C VAL A 209 6.73 -10.60 20.20
N SER A 210 7.36 -9.46 19.89
CA SER A 210 6.70 -8.34 19.21
C SER A 210 6.81 -8.57 17.69
N LEU A 211 5.68 -8.83 17.04
CA LEU A 211 5.55 -8.91 15.59
C LEU A 211 5.40 -7.51 15.03
N TYR A 212 6.19 -7.19 14.00
CA TYR A 212 6.29 -5.82 13.48
C TYR A 212 6.13 -5.71 11.96
N GLU A 213 6.23 -6.81 11.22
CA GLU A 213 6.22 -6.76 9.75
C GLU A 213 5.72 -8.07 9.14
N ILE A 214 4.92 -7.96 8.08
CA ILE A 214 4.58 -9.04 7.18
C ILE A 214 5.15 -8.72 5.80
N LYS A 215 5.94 -9.63 5.27
CA LYS A 215 6.37 -9.64 3.87
C LYS A 215 5.45 -10.57 3.10
N ASN A 216 4.52 -10.00 2.36
CA ASN A 216 3.55 -10.78 1.61
C ASN A 216 4.12 -11.22 0.25
N SER A 217 3.49 -12.22 -0.36
CA SER A 217 3.86 -12.72 -1.70
C SER A 217 3.37 -11.82 -2.84
N TYR A 218 2.61 -10.76 -2.54
CA TYR A 218 2.17 -9.76 -3.49
C TYR A 218 3.23 -8.68 -3.75
N GLY A 219 4.27 -8.61 -2.92
CA GLY A 219 5.37 -7.65 -3.05
C GLY A 219 5.34 -6.53 -2.00
N ASP A 220 4.32 -6.51 -1.14
CA ASP A 220 4.16 -5.47 -0.11
C ASP A 220 4.87 -5.83 1.20
N ILE A 221 5.23 -4.77 1.92
CA ILE A 221 5.68 -4.82 3.31
C ILE A 221 4.59 -4.17 4.17
N ILE A 222 3.94 -4.98 4.99
CA ILE A 222 2.85 -4.56 5.87
C ILE A 222 3.40 -4.45 7.29
N LYS A 223 3.44 -3.24 7.83
CA LYS A 223 3.81 -3.02 9.22
C LYS A 223 2.64 -3.35 10.14
N ILE A 224 2.92 -4.07 11.22
CA ILE A 224 1.92 -4.51 12.20
C ILE A 224 2.45 -4.25 13.61
N GLU A 225 1.60 -4.31 14.62
CA GLU A 225 2.05 -4.30 16.02
C GLU A 225 1.25 -5.29 16.84
N LYS A 226 1.84 -6.44 17.09
CA LYS A 226 1.21 -7.46 17.92
C LYS A 226 2.23 -8.18 18.78
N THR A 227 2.00 -8.19 20.08
CA THR A 227 2.77 -9.06 20.98
C THR A 227 2.09 -10.41 21.08
N ILE A 228 2.86 -11.48 20.89
CA ILE A 228 2.42 -12.85 21.10
C ILE A 228 3.29 -13.54 22.14
N GLU A 229 2.68 -14.44 22.87
CA GLU A 229 3.37 -15.36 23.78
C GLU A 229 3.52 -16.72 23.09
N THR A 230 4.74 -17.26 23.08
CA THR A 230 5.03 -18.58 22.54
C THR A 230 6.08 -19.30 23.38
N ARG A 231 6.42 -20.54 23.02
CA ARG A 231 7.46 -21.31 23.68
C ARG A 231 8.56 -21.71 22.70
N GLU A 232 9.77 -21.83 23.23
CA GLU A 232 10.97 -22.20 22.46
C GLU A 232 10.80 -23.46 21.61
N ASN A 233 10.03 -24.44 22.11
CA ASN A 233 9.83 -25.72 21.43
C ASN A 233 8.62 -25.74 20.48
N ASP A 234 7.90 -24.62 20.30
CA ASP A 234 6.71 -24.55 19.45
C ASP A 234 7.03 -24.23 17.97
N VAL A 235 8.28 -24.48 17.53
CA VAL A 235 8.79 -24.29 16.14
C VAL A 235 7.95 -25.00 15.06
N ASN A 236 7.00 -25.84 15.44
CA ASN A 236 6.10 -26.46 14.48
C ASN A 236 4.62 -26.41 14.82
N LYS A 237 4.25 -25.70 15.87
CA LYS A 237 2.84 -25.56 16.24
C LYS A 237 2.24 -24.34 15.58
N GLU A 238 0.98 -24.48 15.21
CA GLU A 238 0.20 -23.35 14.76
C GLU A 238 -0.14 -22.46 15.95
N ILE A 239 0.03 -21.16 15.75
CA ILE A 239 -0.31 -20.10 16.67
C ILE A 239 -1.41 -19.30 15.99
N ILE A 240 -2.55 -19.19 16.65
CA ILE A 240 -3.66 -18.36 16.22
C ILE A 240 -3.45 -16.98 16.84
N ILE A 241 -3.47 -15.96 16.00
CA ILE A 241 -3.35 -14.58 16.41
C ILE A 241 -4.60 -13.87 15.92
N GLU A 242 -5.24 -13.15 16.83
CA GLU A 242 -6.47 -12.42 16.56
C GLU A 242 -6.21 -10.94 16.78
N ASP A 243 -7.00 -10.09 16.11
CA ASP A 243 -6.95 -8.63 16.21
C ASP A 243 -5.53 -8.09 16.03
N ILE A 244 -4.91 -8.32 14.87
CA ILE A 244 -3.56 -7.84 14.55
C ILE A 244 -3.70 -6.43 13.96
N PRO A 245 -3.32 -5.37 14.69
CA PRO A 245 -3.33 -4.01 14.16
C PRO A 245 -2.32 -3.89 13.02
N ILE A 246 -2.75 -3.31 11.92
CA ILE A 246 -1.91 -2.87 10.81
C ILE A 246 -1.51 -1.42 11.10
N ILE A 247 -0.21 -1.18 11.26
CA ILE A 247 0.36 0.13 11.61
C ILE A 247 1.28 0.55 10.46
N LYS A 248 0.75 1.06 9.35
CA LYS A 248 1.65 1.60 8.34
C LYS A 248 2.12 3.00 8.78
N GLU A 249 3.42 3.14 9.06
CA GLU A 249 4.07 4.45 9.01
C GLU A 249 4.06 4.93 7.55
N LEU A 250 3.48 6.10 7.31
CA LEU A 250 3.72 6.90 6.11
C LEU A 250 5.18 7.38 6.14
N ASN A 251 6.12 6.57 5.66
CA ASN A 251 7.49 7.04 5.48
C ASN A 251 7.78 7.27 3.99
N ASN A 252 8.03 8.54 3.71
CA ASN A 252 8.72 9.06 2.53
C ASN A 252 10.09 8.39 2.41
N GLU A 253 10.35 7.76 1.27
CA GLU A 253 11.67 7.75 0.61
C GLU A 253 11.45 7.86 -0.90
#